data_AF-A0A5C6XJ69-F1
#
_entry.id   AF-A0A5C6XJ69-F1
#
_cell.length_a   1.000
_cell.length_b   1.000
_cell.length_c   1.000
_cell.angle_alpha   90.00
_cell.angle_beta   90.00
_cell.angle_gamma   90.00
#
_symmetry.space_group_name_H-M   'P 1'
#
loop_
_entity.id
_entity.type
_entity.pdbx_description
1 polymer ?
#
loop_
_entity_poly.entity_id
_entity_poly.type
_entity_poly.pdbx_seq_one_letter_code
_entity_poly.pdbx_strand_id
1 'polypeptide(L)'
;MSQMNGPFESLRCVVAQALLVAMVALFCGCVTTQTLGDRAYKSEEYPLALQYYEQAISEGSRDPELYYRAARAATNVGAFSQAERYYSRSLRHGGGVHVARALAQLYVQTNNFAQAVRVYQYLMRVEEDVQPVYSNMGAALMYSGRYLDAESFMIIAQQMKPTDPVPYINLGVLYDRHIRNRPRAVAFYNCFTELTGDASQKRQVENRLLEMANEGPIDASRVGLQCGEVYRLPEPVAVDLSEALKDYGGEVDLGFEVEAGEEPAEIEVERVVPAEEPPSEPEADESDAVEASPEAPGDAPGDAAGAGEEDAAESAPPAAGDAEGVASEEASDEAELAALKFYEDGRYDDALRALRALEARSEEGDRVLGLALYRTGRFEEATEWLELSVEQKPSPEVAGALLDAYRRLGQRDAMGPLCERFEGWPDYEAVLERCPGEGMSDE
;
A
#
# COMPACT_ATOMS: atom_id res chain seq x y z
N MET A 1 5.51 -2.53 -94.57
CA MET A 1 4.97 -1.99 -93.30
C MET A 1 5.48 -2.87 -92.18
N SER A 2 6.59 -2.49 -91.55
CA SER A 2 7.00 -3.12 -90.29
C SER A 2 7.86 -2.15 -89.49
N GLN A 3 7.36 -1.90 -88.28
CA GLN A 3 8.10 -1.64 -87.04
C GLN A 3 8.96 -0.38 -86.94
N MET A 4 8.35 0.68 -86.41
CA MET A 4 8.99 1.62 -85.50
C MET A 4 8.05 1.95 -84.34
N ASN A 5 7.75 0.97 -83.49
CA ASN A 5 7.21 1.24 -82.15
C ASN A 5 8.37 1.12 -81.16
N GLY A 6 9.01 2.28 -80.95
CA GLY A 6 10.20 2.43 -80.13
C GLY A 6 9.92 2.45 -78.62
N PRO A 7 10.97 2.67 -77.81
CA PRO A 7 11.12 2.37 -76.38
C PRO A 7 10.22 3.18 -75.40
N PHE A 8 9.17 3.83 -75.91
CA PHE A 8 8.23 4.61 -75.10
C PHE A 8 7.11 3.78 -74.48
N GLU A 9 6.73 2.64 -75.10
CA GLU A 9 5.76 1.71 -74.48
C GLU A 9 6.36 0.95 -73.31
N SER A 10 7.65 0.59 -73.38
CA SER A 10 8.35 -0.08 -72.27
C SER A 10 8.52 0.85 -71.07
N LEU A 11 8.83 2.14 -71.28
CA LEU A 11 8.97 3.10 -70.19
C LEU A 11 7.64 3.36 -69.47
N ARG A 12 6.52 3.45 -70.22
CA ARG A 12 5.18 3.57 -69.63
C ARG A 12 4.76 2.34 -68.84
N CYS A 13 5.13 1.15 -69.32
CA CYS A 13 4.86 -0.11 -68.64
C CYS A 13 5.65 -0.23 -67.32
N VAL A 14 6.93 0.16 -67.32
CA VAL A 14 7.78 0.17 -66.12
C VAL A 14 7.30 1.19 -65.09
N VAL A 15 6.91 2.40 -65.52
CA VAL A 15 6.37 3.42 -64.60
C VAL A 15 5.01 3.00 -64.03
N ALA A 16 4.13 2.39 -64.84
CA ALA A 16 2.86 1.86 -64.36
C ALA A 16 3.05 0.69 -63.37
N GLN A 17 4.00 -0.20 -63.63
CA GLN A 17 4.36 -1.29 -62.70
C GLN A 17 4.99 -0.74 -61.40
N ALA A 18 5.85 0.27 -61.48
CA ALA A 18 6.44 0.90 -60.30
C ALA A 18 5.39 1.63 -59.44
N LEU A 19 4.43 2.32 -60.07
CA LEU A 19 3.30 2.95 -59.36
C LEU A 19 2.35 1.91 -58.76
N LEU A 20 2.17 0.75 -59.42
CA LEU A 20 1.34 -0.34 -58.93
C LEU A 20 2.03 -1.10 -57.79
N VAL A 21 3.35 -1.27 -57.82
CA VAL A 21 4.15 -1.80 -56.70
C VAL A 21 4.17 -0.81 -55.53
N ALA A 22 4.27 0.50 -55.80
CA ALA A 22 4.16 1.52 -54.75
C ALA A 22 2.75 1.58 -54.14
N MET A 23 1.69 1.43 -54.95
CA MET A 23 0.32 1.29 -54.45
C MET A 23 0.12 -0.02 -53.69
N VAL A 24 0.64 -1.16 -54.16
CA VAL A 24 0.57 -2.43 -53.44
C VAL A 24 1.40 -2.40 -52.16
N ALA A 25 2.51 -1.66 -52.10
CA ALA A 25 3.26 -1.39 -50.87
C ALA A 25 2.53 -0.44 -49.90
N LEU A 26 1.66 0.44 -50.41
CA LEU A 26 0.71 1.23 -49.61
C LEU A 26 -0.50 0.40 -49.13
N PHE A 27 -0.82 -0.70 -49.81
CA PHE A 27 -1.94 -1.61 -49.48
C PHE A 27 -1.51 -2.89 -48.73
N CYS A 28 -0.23 -3.28 -48.76
CA CYS A 28 0.36 -4.28 -47.88
C CYS A 28 0.52 -3.63 -46.51
N GLY A 29 -0.35 -3.99 -45.56
CA GLY A 29 -0.48 -3.37 -44.25
C GLY A 29 0.85 -2.87 -43.71
N CYS A 30 1.03 -1.53 -43.69
CA CYS A 30 2.20 -0.92 -43.11
C CYS A 30 2.32 -1.44 -41.69
N VAL A 31 3.33 -2.27 -41.45
CA VAL A 31 3.76 -2.63 -40.11
C VAL A 31 4.15 -1.31 -39.44
N THR A 32 3.29 -0.79 -38.58
CA THR A 32 3.60 0.41 -37.81
C THR A 32 4.62 0.05 -36.74
N THR A 33 5.43 1.02 -36.34
CA THR A 33 6.35 0.93 -35.18
C THR A 33 5.63 0.40 -33.93
N GLN A 34 4.37 0.81 -33.74
CA GLN A 34 3.49 0.28 -32.70
C GLN A 34 3.24 -1.23 -32.82
N THR A 35 2.95 -1.75 -34.02
CA THR A 35 2.72 -3.21 -34.21
C THR A 35 3.99 -4.05 -34.07
N LEU A 36 5.18 -3.45 -34.21
CA LEU A 36 6.44 -4.08 -33.84
C LEU A 36 6.60 -4.12 -32.32
N GLY A 37 6.31 -3.01 -31.64
CA GLY A 37 6.26 -2.93 -30.18
C GLY A 37 5.29 -3.94 -29.57
N ASP A 38 4.08 -4.06 -30.10
CA ASP A 38 3.08 -5.04 -29.64
C ASP A 38 3.53 -6.49 -29.82
N ARG A 39 4.29 -6.78 -30.88
CA ARG A 39 4.86 -8.11 -31.11
C ARG A 39 5.98 -8.40 -30.12
N ALA A 40 6.93 -7.47 -29.95
CA ALA A 40 7.99 -7.60 -28.96
C ALA A 40 7.43 -7.74 -27.53
N TYR A 41 6.39 -6.97 -27.19
CA TYR A 41 5.72 -7.07 -25.89
C TYR A 41 5.12 -8.47 -25.65
N LYS A 42 4.47 -9.04 -26.68
CA LYS A 42 3.89 -10.40 -26.59
C LYS A 42 4.97 -11.49 -26.51
N SER A 43 6.14 -11.25 -27.08
CA SER A 43 7.32 -12.11 -26.95
C SER A 43 8.07 -11.91 -25.63
N GLU A 44 7.57 -11.05 -24.73
CA GLU A 44 8.22 -10.67 -23.46
C GLU A 44 9.58 -9.96 -23.63
N GLU A 45 9.88 -9.48 -24.84
CA GLU A 45 11.05 -8.66 -25.15
C GLU A 45 10.78 -7.20 -24.75
N TYR A 46 10.52 -6.96 -23.46
CA TYR A 46 10.05 -5.68 -22.95
C TYR A 46 10.98 -4.48 -23.24
N PRO A 47 12.32 -4.60 -23.17
CA PRO A 47 13.21 -3.51 -23.58
C PRO A 47 13.05 -3.14 -25.06
N LEU A 48 12.93 -4.14 -25.94
CA LEU A 48 12.73 -3.93 -27.37
C LEU A 48 11.33 -3.35 -27.65
N ALA A 49 10.30 -3.81 -26.94
CA ALA A 49 8.96 -3.26 -27.03
C ALA A 49 8.93 -1.79 -26.65
N LEU A 50 9.59 -1.44 -25.54
CA LEU A 50 9.71 -0.06 -25.07
C LEU A 50 10.40 0.83 -26.10
N GLN A 51 11.49 0.36 -26.72
CA GLN A 51 12.17 1.09 -27.80
C GLN A 51 11.24 1.38 -28.98
N TYR A 52 10.46 0.39 -29.44
CA TYR A 52 9.51 0.60 -30.53
C TYR A 52 8.37 1.55 -30.16
N TYR A 53 7.89 1.49 -28.91
CA TYR A 53 6.88 2.42 -28.42
C TYR A 53 7.41 3.85 -28.31
N GLU A 54 8.64 4.03 -27.83
CA GLU A 54 9.32 5.33 -27.78
C GLU A 54 9.52 5.92 -29.18
N GLN A 55 9.93 5.09 -30.14
CA GLN A 55 10.01 5.51 -31.53
C GLN A 55 8.63 5.99 -32.03
N ALA A 56 7.57 5.22 -31.82
CA ALA A 56 6.21 5.61 -32.23
C ALA A 56 5.71 6.90 -31.52
N ILE A 57 6.14 7.14 -30.28
CA ILE A 57 5.84 8.38 -29.54
C ILE A 57 6.59 9.56 -30.14
N SER A 58 7.89 9.42 -30.43
CA SER A 58 8.73 10.46 -31.06
C SER A 58 8.28 10.84 -32.48
N GLU A 59 7.60 9.94 -33.18
CA GLU A 59 6.93 10.20 -34.46
C GLU A 59 5.68 11.10 -34.31
N GLY A 60 5.35 11.54 -33.09
CA GLY A 60 4.31 12.52 -32.78
C GLY A 60 2.98 11.92 -32.33
N SER A 61 2.94 10.63 -31.98
CA SER A 61 1.71 9.98 -31.53
C SER A 61 1.21 10.58 -30.20
N ARG A 62 -0.09 10.91 -30.17
CA ARG A 62 -0.82 11.33 -28.95
C ARG A 62 -1.84 10.28 -28.51
N ASP A 63 -1.69 9.05 -28.97
CA ASP A 63 -2.61 7.95 -28.63
C ASP A 63 -2.43 7.55 -27.15
N PRO A 64 -3.46 7.69 -26.29
CA PRO A 64 -3.37 7.27 -24.89
C PRO A 64 -3.06 5.78 -24.74
N GLU A 65 -3.48 4.93 -25.67
CA GLU A 65 -3.23 3.50 -25.60
C GLU A 65 -1.75 3.16 -25.89
N LEU A 66 -1.10 3.91 -26.77
CA LEU A 66 0.35 3.78 -26.98
C LEU A 66 1.13 4.12 -25.71
N TYR A 67 0.77 5.23 -25.04
CA TYR A 67 1.39 5.59 -23.76
C TYR A 67 1.14 4.53 -22.69
N TYR A 68 -0.06 3.97 -22.61
CA TYR A 68 -0.38 2.88 -21.68
C TYR A 68 0.49 1.64 -21.94
N ARG A 69 0.70 1.24 -23.20
CA ARG A 69 1.56 0.10 -23.56
C ARG A 69 3.03 0.37 -23.26
N ALA A 70 3.52 1.58 -23.55
CA ALA A 70 4.85 2.01 -23.16
C ALA A 70 5.03 1.94 -21.63
N ALA A 71 4.05 2.40 -20.86
CA ALA A 71 4.06 2.33 -19.41
C ALA A 71 4.15 0.88 -18.89
N ARG A 72 3.38 -0.03 -19.48
CA ARG A 72 3.45 -1.46 -19.16
C ARG A 72 4.80 -2.06 -19.50
N ALA A 73 5.36 -1.75 -20.67
CA ALA A 73 6.69 -2.23 -21.06
C ALA A 73 7.75 -1.73 -20.08
N ALA A 74 7.74 -0.43 -19.75
CA ALA A 74 8.62 0.17 -18.75
C ALA A 74 8.46 -0.47 -17.36
N THR A 75 7.24 -0.79 -16.94
CA THR A 75 6.97 -1.48 -15.67
C THR A 75 7.63 -2.87 -15.63
N ASN A 76 7.54 -3.65 -16.72
CA ASN A 76 8.15 -4.98 -16.80
C ASN A 76 9.69 -4.94 -16.86
N VAL A 77 10.27 -3.84 -17.35
CA VAL A 77 11.72 -3.61 -17.32
C VAL A 77 12.20 -3.07 -15.95
N GLY A 78 11.27 -2.72 -15.05
CA GLY A 78 11.58 -2.11 -13.75
C GLY A 78 11.87 -0.60 -13.82
N ALA A 79 11.63 0.04 -14.97
CA ALA A 79 11.78 1.49 -15.17
C ALA A 79 10.56 2.24 -14.61
N PHE A 80 10.32 2.15 -13.31
CA PHE A 80 9.07 2.59 -12.67
C PHE A 80 8.79 4.10 -12.80
N SER A 81 9.79 4.96 -12.66
CA SER A 81 9.61 6.42 -12.87
C SER A 81 9.22 6.74 -14.31
N GLN A 82 9.72 5.98 -15.27
CA GLN A 82 9.35 6.13 -16.67
C GLN A 82 7.93 5.63 -16.93
N ALA A 83 7.56 4.49 -16.33
CA ALA A 83 6.21 3.95 -16.39
C ALA A 83 5.17 4.95 -15.85
N GLU A 84 5.45 5.58 -14.71
CA GLU A 84 4.60 6.61 -14.11
C GLU A 84 4.36 7.79 -15.08
N ARG A 85 5.43 8.29 -15.73
CA ARG A 85 5.34 9.35 -16.73
C ARG A 85 4.44 8.95 -17.90
N TYR A 86 4.57 7.71 -18.38
CA TYR A 86 3.75 7.19 -19.48
C TYR A 86 2.29 6.99 -19.08
N TYR A 87 2.01 6.42 -17.91
CA TYR A 87 0.63 6.31 -17.40
C TYR A 87 -0.01 7.69 -17.23
N SER A 88 0.72 8.66 -16.69
CA SER A 88 0.25 10.03 -16.52
C SER A 88 -0.02 10.71 -17.87
N ARG A 89 0.85 10.52 -18.88
CA ARG A 89 0.61 10.99 -20.26
C ARG A 89 -0.62 10.32 -20.88
N SER A 90 -0.79 9.03 -20.68
CA SER A 90 -1.96 8.30 -21.17
C SER A 90 -3.26 8.89 -20.60
N LEU A 91 -3.34 9.11 -19.29
CA LEU A 91 -4.50 9.73 -18.65
C LEU A 91 -4.75 11.16 -19.15
N ARG A 92 -3.71 11.98 -19.35
CA ARG A 92 -3.84 13.32 -19.96
C ARG A 92 -4.43 13.31 -21.36
N HIS A 93 -4.14 12.28 -22.15
CA HIS A 93 -4.65 12.14 -23.52
C HIS A 93 -5.98 11.38 -23.60
N GLY A 94 -6.70 11.23 -22.48
CA GLY A 94 -8.01 10.57 -22.45
C GLY A 94 -7.94 9.06 -22.25
N GLY A 95 -6.85 8.56 -21.66
CA GLY A 95 -6.74 7.19 -21.19
C GLY A 95 -7.88 6.83 -20.25
N GLY A 96 -8.43 5.63 -20.41
CA GLY A 96 -9.58 5.17 -19.65
C GLY A 96 -9.26 4.73 -18.21
N VAL A 97 -10.30 4.26 -17.52
CA VAL A 97 -10.22 3.70 -16.15
C VAL A 97 -9.14 2.62 -16.01
N HIS A 98 -8.91 1.81 -17.04
CA HIS A 98 -7.88 0.75 -17.02
C HIS A 98 -6.47 1.31 -16.81
N VAL A 99 -6.18 2.50 -17.33
CA VAL A 99 -4.90 3.18 -17.16
C VAL A 99 -4.73 3.65 -15.72
N ALA A 100 -5.78 4.22 -15.13
CA ALA A 100 -5.77 4.64 -13.73
C ALA A 100 -5.61 3.45 -12.77
N ARG A 101 -6.27 2.31 -13.04
CA ARG A 101 -6.04 1.07 -12.28
C ARG A 101 -4.59 0.60 -12.33
N ALA A 102 -3.99 0.62 -13.53
CA ALA A 102 -2.59 0.23 -13.70
C ALA A 102 -1.62 1.20 -12.99
N LEU A 103 -1.91 2.51 -13.02
CA LEU A 103 -1.13 3.51 -12.28
C LEU A 103 -1.23 3.30 -10.76
N ALA A 104 -2.44 3.03 -10.23
CA ALA A 104 -2.61 2.72 -8.81
C ALA A 104 -1.81 1.46 -8.42
N GLN A 105 -1.83 0.42 -9.27
CA GLN A 105 -1.05 -0.79 -9.05
C GLN A 105 0.46 -0.52 -9.06
N LEU A 106 0.95 0.31 -9.99
CA LEU A 106 2.35 0.74 -10.01
C LEU A 106 2.74 1.44 -8.70
N TYR A 107 1.89 2.34 -8.20
CA TYR A 107 2.16 3.02 -6.93
C TYR A 107 2.16 2.06 -5.73
N VAL A 108 1.27 1.07 -5.70
CA VAL A 108 1.29 0.02 -4.67
C VAL A 108 2.58 -0.81 -4.77
N GLN A 109 2.95 -1.26 -5.98
CA GLN A 109 4.17 -2.03 -6.22
C GLN A 109 5.44 -1.29 -5.80
N THR A 110 5.45 0.03 -5.94
CA THR A 110 6.57 0.91 -5.59
C THR A 110 6.47 1.49 -4.18
N ASN A 111 5.53 1.00 -3.35
CA ASN A 111 5.26 1.48 -1.99
C ASN A 111 4.89 2.97 -1.88
N ASN A 112 4.48 3.60 -2.99
CA ASN A 112 4.01 4.98 -3.05
C ASN A 112 2.53 5.07 -2.65
N PHE A 113 2.20 4.62 -1.44
CA PHE A 113 0.81 4.45 -1.00
C PHE A 113 -0.01 5.75 -1.00
N ALA A 114 0.60 6.89 -0.68
CA ALA A 114 -0.07 8.19 -0.74
C ALA A 114 -0.55 8.56 -2.16
N GLN A 115 0.25 8.21 -3.19
CA GLN A 115 -0.12 8.41 -4.58
C GLN A 115 -1.21 7.41 -5.02
N ALA A 116 -1.08 6.15 -4.59
CA ALA A 116 -2.10 5.13 -4.84
C ALA A 116 -3.47 5.57 -4.30
N VAL A 117 -3.52 6.11 -3.07
CA VAL A 117 -4.72 6.68 -2.46
C VAL A 117 -5.34 7.76 -3.35
N ARG A 118 -4.56 8.69 -3.90
CA ARG A 118 -5.09 9.71 -4.83
C ARG A 118 -5.70 9.11 -6.08
N VAL A 119 -5.04 8.12 -6.69
CA VAL A 119 -5.59 7.44 -7.86
C VAL A 119 -6.88 6.68 -7.51
N TYR A 120 -6.94 6.04 -6.33
CA TYR A 120 -8.16 5.38 -5.88
C TYR A 120 -9.31 6.36 -5.60
N GLN A 121 -9.05 7.55 -5.06
CA GLN A 121 -10.07 8.59 -4.91
C GLN A 121 -10.69 8.99 -6.26
N TYR A 122 -9.88 9.05 -7.32
CA TYR A 122 -10.37 9.24 -8.68
C TYR A 122 -11.21 8.04 -9.15
N LEU A 123 -10.69 6.82 -9.01
CA LEU A 123 -11.36 5.58 -9.43
C LEU A 123 -12.73 5.39 -8.76
N MET A 124 -12.88 5.78 -7.48
CA MET A 124 -14.15 5.71 -6.75
C MET A 124 -15.29 6.50 -7.40
N ARG A 125 -14.98 7.49 -8.25
CA ARG A 125 -15.97 8.36 -8.91
C ARG A 125 -16.34 7.88 -10.30
N VAL A 126 -15.41 7.20 -10.97
CA VAL A 126 -15.53 6.85 -12.40
C VAL A 126 -15.81 5.38 -12.63
N GLU A 127 -15.57 4.52 -11.64
CA GLU A 127 -15.87 3.09 -11.74
C GLU A 127 -17.33 2.79 -11.39
N GLU A 128 -17.94 1.86 -12.14
CA GLU A 128 -19.27 1.32 -11.81
C GLU A 128 -19.18 0.28 -10.69
N ASP A 129 -18.16 -0.61 -10.74
CA ASP A 129 -17.90 -1.58 -9.68
C ASP A 129 -16.90 -1.00 -8.67
N VAL A 130 -17.43 -0.20 -7.75
CA VAL A 130 -16.59 0.56 -6.80
C VAL A 130 -16.03 -0.27 -5.65
N GLN A 131 -16.62 -1.43 -5.32
CA GLN A 131 -16.22 -2.19 -4.13
C GLN A 131 -14.73 -2.59 -4.10
N PRO A 132 -14.12 -3.07 -5.20
CA PRO A 132 -12.69 -3.37 -5.23
C PRO A 132 -11.83 -2.12 -5.03
N VAL A 133 -12.32 -0.95 -5.45
CA VAL A 133 -11.63 0.33 -5.23
C VAL A 133 -11.56 0.66 -3.74
N TYR A 134 -12.67 0.49 -3.00
CA TYR A 134 -12.68 0.65 -1.54
C TYR A 134 -11.73 -0.32 -0.83
N SER A 135 -11.74 -1.60 -1.22
CA SER A 135 -10.83 -2.62 -0.65
C SER A 135 -9.35 -2.27 -0.88
N ASN A 136 -9.00 -1.89 -2.11
CA ASN A 136 -7.62 -1.57 -2.47
C ASN A 136 -7.16 -0.24 -1.87
N MET A 137 -8.04 0.74 -1.76
CA MET A 137 -7.77 2.00 -1.07
C MET A 137 -7.55 1.76 0.43
N GLY A 138 -8.37 0.92 1.06
CA GLY A 138 -8.16 0.49 2.44
C GLY A 138 -6.79 -0.17 2.63
N ALA A 139 -6.38 -1.07 1.72
CA ALA A 139 -5.06 -1.69 1.76
C ALA A 139 -3.93 -0.66 1.61
N ALA A 140 -4.03 0.28 0.67
CA ALA A 140 -3.05 1.36 0.52
C ALA A 140 -2.99 2.25 1.79
N LEU A 141 -4.13 2.58 2.39
CA LEU A 141 -4.20 3.33 3.64
C LEU A 141 -3.53 2.58 4.79
N MET A 142 -3.77 1.27 4.90
CA MET A 142 -3.13 0.41 5.89
C MET A 142 -1.60 0.47 5.75
N TYR A 143 -1.05 0.27 4.56
CA TYR A 143 0.39 0.35 4.36
C TYR A 143 0.96 1.76 4.48
N SER A 144 0.15 2.81 4.33
CA SER A 144 0.52 4.20 4.62
C SER A 144 0.48 4.56 6.11
N GLY A 145 0.08 3.64 7.00
CA GLY A 145 -0.03 3.88 8.44
C GLY A 145 -1.36 4.46 8.91
N ARG A 146 -2.32 4.68 8.00
CA ARG A 146 -3.65 5.24 8.29
C ARG A 146 -4.65 4.15 8.62
N TYR A 147 -4.48 3.50 9.77
CA TYR A 147 -5.19 2.26 10.12
C TYR A 147 -6.71 2.43 10.34
N LEU A 148 -7.15 3.53 10.96
CA LEU A 148 -8.58 3.78 11.19
C LEU A 148 -9.33 4.11 9.90
N ASP A 149 -8.70 4.84 8.99
CA ASP A 149 -9.21 5.05 7.65
C ASP A 149 -9.28 3.71 6.89
N ALA A 150 -8.21 2.91 6.94
CA ALA A 150 -8.18 1.60 6.32
C ALA A 150 -9.33 0.69 6.78
N GLU A 151 -9.55 0.61 8.10
CA GLU A 151 -10.67 -0.12 8.72
C GLU A 151 -12.01 0.35 8.14
N SER A 152 -12.22 1.66 8.07
CA SER A 152 -13.45 2.26 7.55
C SER A 152 -13.69 1.88 6.08
N PHE A 153 -12.70 2.08 5.21
CA PHE A 153 -12.82 1.76 3.78
C PHE A 153 -13.03 0.26 3.53
N MET A 154 -12.33 -0.61 4.26
CA MET A 154 -12.52 -2.06 4.14
C MET A 154 -13.88 -2.52 4.67
N ILE A 155 -14.41 -1.91 5.72
CA ILE A 155 -15.77 -2.17 6.21
C ILE A 155 -16.79 -1.74 5.17
N ILE A 156 -16.64 -0.57 4.53
CA ILE A 156 -17.54 -0.18 3.42
C ILE A 156 -17.51 -1.22 2.30
N ALA A 157 -16.30 -1.67 1.92
CA ALA A 157 -16.16 -2.70 0.89
C ALA A 157 -16.83 -4.02 1.28
N GLN A 158 -16.71 -4.42 2.55
CA GLN A 158 -17.41 -5.57 3.11
C GLN A 158 -18.93 -5.40 3.04
N GLN A 159 -19.45 -4.25 3.44
CA GLN A 159 -20.90 -3.98 3.44
C GLN A 159 -21.49 -3.93 2.02
N MET A 160 -20.71 -3.49 1.02
CA MET A 160 -21.12 -3.48 -0.39
C MET A 160 -21.31 -4.89 -0.95
N LYS A 161 -20.37 -5.80 -0.66
CA LYS A 161 -20.42 -7.21 -1.09
C LYS A 161 -20.03 -8.12 0.08
N PRO A 162 -20.98 -8.44 0.98
CA PRO A 162 -20.68 -9.20 2.20
C PRO A 162 -20.13 -10.61 1.97
N THR A 163 -20.36 -11.20 0.80
CA THR A 163 -19.86 -12.53 0.43
C THR A 163 -18.49 -12.50 -0.24
N ASP A 164 -17.93 -11.33 -0.55
CA ASP A 164 -16.58 -11.23 -1.12
C ASP A 164 -15.54 -11.50 -0.03
N PRO A 165 -14.64 -12.49 -0.17
CA PRO A 165 -13.60 -12.77 0.81
C PRO A 165 -12.53 -11.68 0.93
N VAL A 166 -12.32 -10.82 -0.09
CA VAL A 166 -11.19 -9.87 -0.11
C VAL A 166 -11.18 -8.88 1.07
N PRO A 167 -12.29 -8.20 1.42
CA PRO A 167 -12.34 -7.36 2.62
C PRO A 167 -12.00 -8.10 3.92
N TYR A 168 -12.36 -9.39 4.04
CA TYR A 168 -12.14 -10.16 5.27
C TYR A 168 -10.66 -10.45 5.50
N ILE A 169 -9.90 -10.86 4.47
CA ILE A 169 -8.45 -11.05 4.65
C ILE A 169 -7.74 -9.73 4.92
N ASN A 170 -8.15 -8.64 4.26
CA ASN A 170 -7.57 -7.33 4.49
C ASN A 170 -7.83 -6.81 5.92
N LEU A 171 -9.06 -6.95 6.42
CA LEU A 171 -9.41 -6.63 7.82
C LEU A 171 -8.69 -7.56 8.81
N GLY A 172 -8.59 -8.85 8.50
CA GLY A 172 -7.82 -9.81 9.30
C GLY A 172 -6.36 -9.40 9.46
N VAL A 173 -5.69 -9.05 8.36
CA VAL A 173 -4.30 -8.55 8.36
C VAL A 173 -4.17 -7.22 9.11
N LEU A 174 -5.12 -6.30 8.91
CA LEU A 174 -5.15 -5.01 9.60
C LEU A 174 -5.20 -5.21 11.13
N TYR A 175 -6.10 -6.06 11.62
CA TYR A 175 -6.22 -6.34 13.05
C TYR A 175 -5.07 -7.17 13.60
N ASP A 176 -4.53 -8.12 12.84
CA ASP A 176 -3.42 -8.99 13.26
C ASP A 176 -2.12 -8.20 13.39
N ARG A 177 -1.76 -7.46 12.34
CA ARG A 177 -0.41 -6.89 12.21
C ARG A 177 -0.29 -5.43 12.62
N HIS A 178 -1.36 -4.65 12.48
CA HIS A 178 -1.27 -3.20 12.62
C HIS A 178 -2.03 -2.68 13.85
N ILE A 179 -3.28 -3.12 14.06
CA ILE A 179 -4.08 -2.71 15.23
C ILE A 179 -3.82 -3.61 16.46
N ARG A 180 -3.31 -4.83 16.24
CA ARG A 180 -3.01 -5.82 17.28
C ARG A 180 -4.25 -6.29 18.06
N ASN A 181 -5.41 -6.37 17.39
CA ASN A 181 -6.66 -6.89 17.95
C ASN A 181 -6.86 -8.36 17.55
N ARG A 182 -6.33 -9.28 18.34
CA ARG A 182 -6.35 -10.73 18.04
C ARG A 182 -7.77 -11.30 17.89
N PRO A 183 -8.76 -10.97 18.74
CA PRO A 183 -10.13 -11.47 18.56
C PRO A 183 -10.75 -11.09 17.21
N ARG A 184 -10.62 -9.82 16.79
CA ARG A 184 -11.14 -9.38 15.49
C ARG A 184 -10.37 -10.02 14.34
N ALA A 185 -9.04 -10.08 14.43
CA ALA A 185 -8.20 -10.74 13.44
C ALA A 185 -8.66 -12.18 13.18
N VAL A 186 -8.83 -12.98 14.24
CA VAL A 186 -9.33 -14.37 14.14
C VAL A 186 -10.73 -14.42 13.55
N ALA A 187 -11.65 -13.55 13.97
CA ALA A 187 -13.01 -13.52 13.43
C ALA A 187 -13.01 -13.27 11.91
N PHE A 188 -12.27 -12.26 11.44
CA PHE A 188 -12.20 -11.92 10.03
C PHE A 188 -11.46 -12.99 9.21
N TYR A 189 -10.37 -13.55 9.72
CA TYR A 189 -9.68 -14.67 9.07
C TYR A 189 -10.56 -15.91 8.95
N ASN A 190 -11.35 -16.26 9.98
CA ASN A 190 -12.28 -17.38 9.90
C ASN A 190 -13.30 -17.16 8.77
N CYS A 191 -13.93 -15.99 8.70
CA CYS A 191 -14.83 -15.67 7.59
C CYS A 191 -14.17 -15.69 6.22
N PHE A 192 -12.91 -15.23 6.13
CA PHE A 192 -12.15 -15.39 4.89
C PHE A 192 -11.99 -16.86 4.48
N THR A 193 -11.58 -17.74 5.40
CA THR A 193 -11.38 -19.17 5.11
C THR A 193 -12.67 -19.92 4.76
N GLU A 194 -13.81 -19.42 5.23
CA GLU A 194 -15.15 -19.95 4.90
C GLU A 194 -15.61 -19.51 3.50
N LEU A 195 -15.41 -18.23 3.17
CA LEU A 195 -15.93 -17.62 1.94
C LEU A 195 -15.00 -17.78 0.73
N THR A 196 -13.69 -17.97 0.95
CA THR A 196 -12.72 -18.01 -0.14
C THR A 196 -12.74 -19.34 -0.90
N GLY A 197 -12.65 -19.24 -2.24
CA GLY A 197 -12.37 -20.38 -3.11
C GLY A 197 -10.87 -20.59 -3.39
N ASP A 198 -10.00 -19.68 -2.93
CA ASP A 198 -8.55 -19.76 -3.16
C ASP A 198 -7.89 -20.66 -2.10
N ALA A 199 -7.54 -21.89 -2.49
CA ALA A 199 -6.92 -22.87 -1.61
C ALA A 199 -5.52 -22.47 -1.10
N SER A 200 -4.78 -21.66 -1.87
CA SER A 200 -3.43 -21.21 -1.49
C SER A 200 -3.53 -20.15 -0.39
N GLN A 201 -4.31 -19.10 -0.62
CA GLN A 201 -4.52 -18.05 0.37
C GLN A 201 -5.22 -18.59 1.62
N LYS A 202 -6.21 -19.50 1.45
CA LYS A 202 -6.86 -20.19 2.57
C LYS A 202 -5.84 -20.88 3.48
N ARG A 203 -4.93 -21.68 2.91
CA ARG A 203 -3.89 -22.39 3.67
C ARG A 203 -2.94 -21.43 4.39
N GLN A 204 -2.59 -20.30 3.77
CA GLN A 204 -1.75 -19.29 4.41
C GLN A 204 -2.43 -18.70 5.65
N VAL A 205 -3.73 -18.38 5.53
CA VAL A 205 -4.51 -17.84 6.65
C VAL A 205 -4.75 -18.90 7.73
N GLU A 206 -5.02 -20.15 7.36
CA GLU A 206 -5.14 -21.27 8.32
C GLU A 206 -3.86 -21.48 9.11
N ASN A 207 -2.69 -21.42 8.47
CA ASN A 207 -1.40 -21.49 9.18
C ASN A 207 -1.24 -20.33 10.17
N ARG A 208 -1.60 -19.10 9.76
CA ARG A 208 -1.55 -17.95 10.66
C ARG A 208 -2.51 -18.11 11.85
N LEU A 209 -3.72 -18.62 11.63
CA LEU A 209 -4.68 -18.91 12.68
C LEU A 209 -4.13 -19.96 13.67
N LEU A 210 -3.43 -20.99 13.19
CA LEU A 210 -2.77 -21.99 14.03
C LEU A 210 -1.66 -21.37 14.89
N GLU A 211 -0.82 -20.51 14.31
CA GLU A 211 0.20 -19.76 15.06
C GLU A 211 -0.43 -18.92 16.17
N MET A 212 -1.48 -18.16 15.85
CA MET A 212 -2.21 -17.34 16.80
C MET A 212 -2.82 -18.20 17.93
N ALA A 213 -3.36 -19.37 17.63
CA ALA A 213 -3.89 -20.28 18.65
C ALA A 213 -2.80 -20.84 19.57
N ASN A 214 -1.59 -21.08 19.07
CA ASN A 214 -0.45 -21.55 19.86
C ASN A 214 0.11 -20.48 20.79
N GLU A 215 0.01 -19.21 20.42
CA GLU A 215 0.39 -18.06 21.25
C GLU A 215 -0.57 -17.86 22.45
N GLY A 216 -1.78 -18.45 22.43
CA GLY A 216 -2.73 -18.40 23.54
C GLY A 216 -4.20 -18.51 23.10
N PRO A 217 -5.13 -18.75 24.03
CA PRO A 217 -6.56 -18.82 23.72
C PRO A 217 -7.10 -17.47 23.25
N ILE A 218 -7.93 -17.47 22.19
CA ILE A 218 -8.53 -16.25 21.62
C ILE A 218 -10.05 -16.44 21.58
N ASP A 219 -10.78 -15.61 22.33
CA ASP A 219 -12.25 -15.58 22.28
C ASP A 219 -12.74 -14.60 21.20
N ALA A 220 -12.88 -15.10 19.97
CA ALA A 220 -13.43 -14.33 18.84
C ALA A 220 -14.98 -14.24 18.85
N SER A 221 -15.67 -14.97 19.74
CA SER A 221 -17.14 -15.04 19.75
C SER A 221 -17.79 -13.69 20.09
N ARG A 222 -17.09 -12.82 20.81
CA ARG A 222 -17.56 -11.50 21.24
C ARG A 222 -17.53 -10.43 20.15
N VAL A 223 -16.92 -10.71 18.99
CA VAL A 223 -16.83 -9.76 17.88
C VAL A 223 -18.19 -9.57 17.19
N GLY A 224 -19.08 -10.56 17.26
CA GLY A 224 -20.41 -10.49 16.65
C GLY A 224 -20.40 -10.44 15.12
N LEU A 225 -19.32 -10.91 14.49
CA LEU A 225 -19.19 -11.02 13.03
C LEU A 225 -19.91 -12.28 12.53
N GLN A 226 -20.78 -12.13 11.53
CA GLN A 226 -21.40 -13.24 10.80
C GLN A 226 -20.89 -13.24 9.36
N CYS A 227 -20.31 -14.35 8.91
CA CYS A 227 -19.68 -14.44 7.61
C CYS A 227 -20.72 -14.36 6.50
N GLY A 228 -20.46 -13.56 5.47
CA GLY A 228 -21.41 -13.37 4.37
C GLY A 228 -22.52 -12.35 4.67
N GLU A 229 -22.56 -11.76 5.86
CA GLU A 229 -23.54 -10.75 6.25
C GLU A 229 -22.91 -9.37 6.48
N VAL A 230 -23.70 -8.30 6.37
CA VAL A 230 -23.24 -6.92 6.57
C VAL A 230 -22.71 -6.74 8.00
N TYR A 231 -21.41 -6.48 8.14
CA TYR A 231 -20.79 -6.21 9.43
C TYR A 231 -21.06 -4.76 9.85
N ARG A 232 -21.51 -4.57 11.09
CA ARG A 232 -21.70 -3.25 11.71
C ARG A 232 -20.79 -3.13 12.94
N LEU A 233 -20.07 -2.02 13.02
CA LEU A 233 -19.22 -1.73 14.17
C LEU A 233 -20.08 -1.63 15.45
N PRO A 234 -19.68 -2.29 16.55
CA PRO A 234 -20.38 -2.17 17.83
C PRO A 234 -20.25 -0.74 18.39
N GLU A 235 -21.34 -0.18 18.91
CA GLU A 235 -21.36 1.15 19.54
C GLU A 235 -20.41 1.20 20.76
N PRO A 236 -19.77 2.36 21.02
CA PRO A 236 -19.95 3.65 20.36
C PRO A 236 -19.03 3.84 19.14
N VAL A 237 -18.33 2.80 18.68
CA VAL A 237 -17.34 2.84 17.58
C VAL A 237 -18.01 2.92 16.21
N ALA A 238 -19.23 3.49 16.13
CA ALA A 238 -19.80 3.89 14.86
C ALA A 238 -18.97 5.07 14.35
N VAL A 239 -17.83 4.76 13.70
CA VAL A 239 -17.15 5.71 12.85
C VAL A 239 -18.22 6.20 11.89
N ASP A 240 -18.48 7.51 11.89
CA ASP A 240 -19.33 8.08 10.86
C ASP A 240 -18.58 7.87 9.55
N LEU A 241 -18.89 6.77 8.87
CA LEU A 241 -18.27 6.41 7.60
C LEU A 241 -18.49 7.52 6.56
N SER A 242 -19.53 8.36 6.75
CA SER A 242 -19.73 9.55 5.93
C SER A 242 -18.69 10.64 6.22
N GLU A 243 -18.20 10.75 7.44
CA GLU A 243 -17.13 11.67 7.85
C GLU A 243 -15.77 11.21 7.33
N ALA A 244 -15.46 9.92 7.45
CA ALA A 244 -14.25 9.33 6.86
C ALA A 244 -14.20 9.52 5.34
N LEU A 245 -15.35 9.66 4.66
CA LEU A 245 -15.42 9.93 3.22
C LEU A 245 -15.33 11.42 2.85
N LYS A 246 -15.59 12.36 3.78
CA LYS A 246 -15.51 13.81 3.50
C LYS A 246 -14.11 14.22 3.06
N ASP A 247 -13.10 13.71 3.75
CA ASP A 247 -11.69 14.03 3.49
C ASP A 247 -11.19 13.48 2.13
N TYR A 248 -11.93 12.55 1.53
CA TYR A 248 -11.59 11.91 0.26
C TYR A 248 -12.58 12.25 -0.87
N GLY A 249 -13.60 13.08 -0.58
CA GLY A 249 -14.64 13.51 -1.51
C GLY A 249 -14.31 14.78 -2.31
N GLY A 250 -13.25 15.51 -1.98
CA GLY A 250 -12.85 16.77 -2.66
C GLY A 250 -12.31 16.57 -4.09
N GLU A 251 -12.27 17.61 -4.92
CA GLU A 251 -11.72 17.51 -6.29
C GLU A 251 -10.28 16.95 -6.26
N VAL A 252 -10.06 15.81 -6.94
CA VAL A 252 -8.75 15.15 -6.94
C VAL A 252 -8.04 15.61 -8.20
N ASP A 253 -7.18 16.61 -8.06
CA ASP A 253 -6.17 16.86 -9.07
C ASP A 253 -5.10 15.77 -8.92
N LEU A 254 -4.96 14.94 -9.96
CA LEU A 254 -3.90 13.94 -10.03
C LEU A 254 -2.53 14.58 -10.33
N GLY A 255 -2.45 15.93 -10.36
CA GLY A 255 -1.23 16.69 -10.59
C GLY A 255 -0.78 16.58 -12.05
N PHE A 256 -1.73 16.39 -12.97
CA PHE A 256 -1.43 16.25 -14.39
C PHE A 256 -1.32 17.60 -15.11
N GLU A 257 -1.55 18.71 -14.41
CA GLU A 257 -1.39 20.04 -14.97
C GLU A 257 0.09 20.33 -15.26
N VAL A 258 0.37 20.50 -16.55
CA VAL A 258 1.58 21.11 -17.05
C VAL A 258 1.32 22.61 -17.01
N GLU A 259 2.13 23.38 -16.29
CA GLU A 259 2.18 24.83 -16.52
C GLU A 259 2.32 25.05 -18.03
N ALA A 260 1.39 25.79 -18.62
CA ALA A 260 1.30 25.99 -20.07
C ALA A 260 2.66 26.47 -20.63
N GLY A 261 3.48 25.53 -21.13
CA GLY A 261 4.84 25.82 -21.60
C GLY A 261 5.87 24.71 -21.36
N GLU A 262 5.69 23.84 -20.36
CA GLU A 262 6.65 22.77 -20.07
C GLU A 262 6.15 21.42 -20.61
N GLU A 263 6.27 21.18 -21.91
CA GLU A 263 6.22 19.79 -22.38
C GLU A 263 7.26 18.98 -21.57
N PRO A 264 6.86 17.91 -20.84
CA PRO A 264 7.81 17.19 -20.01
C PRO A 264 8.93 16.70 -20.92
N ALA A 265 10.18 17.04 -20.57
CA ALA A 265 11.38 16.85 -21.37
C ALA A 265 11.27 15.63 -22.29
N GLU A 266 11.51 15.86 -23.60
CA GLU A 266 11.65 14.81 -24.60
C GLU A 266 12.38 13.63 -23.96
N ILE A 267 11.76 12.45 -24.05
CA ILE A 267 12.33 11.26 -23.44
C ILE A 267 13.61 10.97 -24.21
N GLU A 268 14.76 11.29 -23.61
CA GLU A 268 16.06 10.95 -24.18
C GLU A 268 16.16 9.42 -24.21
N VAL A 269 15.97 8.86 -25.41
CA VAL A 269 16.11 7.43 -25.65
C VAL A 269 17.59 7.07 -25.52
N GLU A 270 18.00 6.59 -24.35
CA GLU A 270 19.31 6.00 -24.19
C GLU A 270 19.32 4.68 -24.99
N ARG A 271 19.94 4.71 -26.18
CA ARG A 271 20.03 3.53 -27.05
C ARG A 271 20.81 2.44 -26.32
N VAL A 272 20.11 1.45 -25.80
CA VAL A 272 20.73 0.18 -25.41
C VAL A 272 21.25 -0.47 -26.69
N VAL A 273 22.56 -0.40 -26.89
CA VAL A 273 23.25 -1.12 -27.98
C VAL A 273 23.21 -2.61 -27.60
N PRO A 274 22.65 -3.49 -28.45
CA PRO A 274 22.69 -4.92 -28.18
C PRO A 274 24.15 -5.34 -28.02
N ALA A 275 24.47 -6.06 -26.93
CA ALA A 275 25.80 -6.61 -26.73
C ALA A 275 26.14 -7.52 -27.93
N GLU A 276 27.26 -7.26 -28.59
CA GLU A 276 27.76 -8.13 -29.65
C GLU A 276 27.97 -9.54 -29.08
N GLU A 277 27.34 -10.53 -29.71
CA GLU A 277 27.54 -11.94 -29.38
C GLU A 277 29.04 -12.28 -29.51
N PRO A 278 29.68 -12.87 -28.49
CA PRO A 278 31.05 -13.32 -28.63
C PRO A 278 31.11 -14.52 -29.61
N PRO A 279 32.19 -14.63 -30.41
CA PRO A 279 32.29 -15.64 -31.44
C PRO A 279 32.38 -17.05 -30.83
N SER A 280 31.63 -17.97 -31.44
CA SER A 280 31.64 -19.41 -31.17
C SER A 280 32.90 -20.08 -31.74
N GLU A 281 33.71 -20.74 -30.90
CA GLU A 281 34.68 -21.78 -31.31
C GLU A 281 34.91 -22.77 -30.14
N PRO A 282 35.52 -23.96 -30.36
CA PRO A 282 34.87 -25.18 -30.83
C PRO A 282 34.99 -26.33 -29.80
N GLU A 283 34.35 -27.46 -30.09
CA GLU A 283 34.28 -28.65 -29.23
C GLU A 283 35.65 -29.22 -28.81
N ALA A 284 35.73 -29.64 -27.54
CA ALA A 284 36.71 -30.62 -27.08
C ALA A 284 36.07 -31.56 -26.04
N ASP A 285 36.18 -32.84 -26.37
CA ASP A 285 35.90 -34.07 -25.66
C ASP A 285 36.75 -34.20 -24.38
N GLU A 286 36.13 -34.58 -23.25
CA GLU A 286 36.49 -35.77 -22.44
C GLU A 286 35.85 -35.74 -21.04
N SER A 287 35.12 -36.82 -20.77
CA SER A 287 34.87 -37.53 -19.49
C SER A 287 35.44 -36.96 -18.18
N ASP A 288 34.58 -36.75 -17.18
CA ASP A 288 34.33 -37.74 -16.11
C ASP A 288 33.25 -37.27 -15.11
N ALA A 289 32.53 -38.24 -14.57
CA ALA A 289 31.30 -38.13 -13.79
C ALA A 289 31.45 -37.57 -12.36
N VAL A 290 30.37 -37.03 -11.78
CA VAL A 290 29.50 -37.71 -10.79
C VAL A 290 28.45 -36.73 -10.21
N GLU A 291 27.19 -37.10 -10.44
CA GLU A 291 25.91 -36.90 -9.71
C GLU A 291 25.76 -35.80 -8.63
N ALA A 292 24.73 -34.95 -8.76
CA ALA A 292 23.37 -35.20 -8.24
C ALA A 292 22.51 -33.90 -8.25
N SER A 293 21.44 -33.89 -9.06
CA SER A 293 20.28 -32.99 -8.91
C SER A 293 19.20 -33.69 -8.06
N PRO A 294 18.19 -32.93 -7.60
CA PRO A 294 16.88 -33.25 -8.16
C PRO A 294 16.12 -32.02 -8.65
N GLU A 295 15.54 -32.21 -9.83
CA GLU A 295 14.48 -31.39 -10.40
C GLU A 295 13.19 -31.50 -9.58
N ALA A 296 12.36 -30.48 -9.75
CA ALA A 296 10.94 -30.47 -9.40
C ALA A 296 10.16 -31.62 -10.05
N PRO A 297 8.88 -31.79 -9.67
CA PRO A 297 7.90 -31.80 -10.75
C PRO A 297 6.64 -30.99 -10.44
N GLY A 298 6.11 -30.40 -11.50
CA GLY A 298 4.73 -29.97 -11.60
C GLY A 298 3.78 -31.12 -11.98
N ASP A 299 2.53 -30.70 -12.08
CA ASP A 299 1.37 -31.32 -12.73
C ASP A 299 0.67 -32.54 -12.09
N ALA A 300 -0.60 -32.28 -11.76
CA ALA A 300 -1.71 -33.24 -11.62
C ALA A 300 -2.08 -33.84 -13.00
N PRO A 301 -3.14 -34.67 -13.19
CA PRO A 301 -4.09 -35.27 -12.24
C PRO A 301 -4.31 -36.79 -12.44
N GLY A 302 -5.05 -37.45 -11.55
CA GLY A 302 -5.52 -38.83 -11.80
C GLY A 302 -6.21 -39.53 -10.63
N ASP A 303 -7.54 -39.58 -10.72
CA ASP A 303 -8.51 -40.57 -10.25
C ASP A 303 -8.30 -41.49 -9.02
N ALA A 304 -9.46 -41.70 -8.37
CA ALA A 304 -9.97 -42.93 -7.73
C ALA A 304 -9.88 -43.07 -6.20
N ALA A 305 -11.07 -42.91 -5.60
CA ALA A 305 -11.77 -43.87 -4.73
C ALA A 305 -11.06 -44.44 -3.49
N GLY A 306 -11.70 -44.25 -2.33
CA GLY A 306 -11.47 -45.09 -1.15
C GLY A 306 -12.16 -44.56 0.10
N ALA A 307 -13.34 -45.09 0.39
CA ALA A 307 -14.08 -44.89 1.63
C ALA A 307 -13.34 -45.47 2.85
N GLY A 308 -13.65 -44.96 4.04
CA GLY A 308 -13.26 -45.56 5.32
C GLY A 308 -13.60 -44.67 6.51
N GLU A 309 -14.78 -44.92 7.08
CA GLU A 309 -15.28 -44.43 8.37
C GLU A 309 -14.35 -44.79 9.55
N GLU A 310 -14.40 -44.00 10.63
CA GLU A 310 -14.86 -44.42 11.99
C GLU A 310 -14.25 -43.57 13.14
N ASP A 311 -15.18 -42.96 13.90
CA ASP A 311 -15.29 -42.89 15.36
C ASP A 311 -14.28 -42.16 16.28
N ALA A 312 -14.80 -41.02 16.79
CA ALA A 312 -15.18 -40.77 18.19
C ALA A 312 -14.28 -41.21 19.36
N ALA A 313 -13.93 -40.27 20.24
CA ALA A 313 -14.45 -40.25 21.63
C ALA A 313 -14.01 -39.01 22.44
N GLU A 314 -14.96 -38.54 23.24
CA GLU A 314 -14.91 -37.53 24.31
C GLU A 314 -13.81 -37.76 25.37
N SER A 315 -13.34 -36.69 26.02
CA SER A 315 -13.73 -36.35 27.42
C SER A 315 -12.79 -35.31 28.06
N ALA A 316 -13.40 -34.34 28.74
CA ALA A 316 -12.79 -33.30 29.57
C ALA A 316 -12.70 -33.76 31.06
N PRO A 317 -12.38 -32.89 32.04
CA PRO A 317 -11.08 -32.30 32.40
C PRO A 317 -10.67 -32.71 33.85
N PRO A 318 -9.66 -32.08 34.47
CA PRO A 318 -9.98 -31.48 35.79
C PRO A 318 -9.28 -30.15 36.14
N ALA A 319 -10.06 -29.30 36.80
CA ALA A 319 -9.84 -28.50 38.02
C ALA A 319 -8.50 -27.78 38.29
N ALA A 320 -8.63 -26.44 38.34
CA ALA A 320 -8.23 -25.50 39.39
C ALA A 320 -6.92 -25.73 40.18
N GLY A 321 -5.98 -24.80 39.95
CA GLY A 321 -4.87 -24.46 40.84
C GLY A 321 -4.48 -23.01 40.63
N ASP A 322 -4.39 -22.28 41.74
CA ASP A 322 -4.17 -20.85 41.96
C ASP A 322 -3.17 -20.14 41.01
N ALA A 323 -3.55 -18.93 40.54
CA ALA A 323 -2.66 -18.00 39.85
C ALA A 323 -2.98 -16.54 40.26
N GLU A 324 -2.62 -16.17 41.49
CA GLU A 324 -2.34 -14.76 41.80
C GLU A 324 -0.98 -14.41 41.17
N GLY A 325 -0.97 -13.51 40.19
CA GLY A 325 0.28 -12.92 39.68
C GLY A 325 0.32 -12.57 38.18
N VAL A 326 -0.64 -13.01 37.36
CA VAL A 326 -0.64 -12.72 35.90
C VAL A 326 -1.80 -11.79 35.48
N ALA A 327 -2.84 -11.69 36.30
CA ALA A 327 -4.01 -10.85 36.02
C ALA A 327 -3.78 -9.33 36.10
N SER A 328 -2.59 -8.88 36.54
CA SER A 328 -2.30 -7.45 36.76
C SER A 328 -1.71 -6.74 35.54
N GLU A 329 -0.94 -7.42 34.69
CA GLU A 329 -0.28 -6.77 33.53
C GLU A 329 -1.25 -6.59 32.36
N GLU A 330 -2.03 -7.62 31.99
CA GLU A 330 -3.03 -7.51 30.91
C GLU A 330 -4.14 -6.48 31.24
N ALA A 331 -4.53 -6.40 32.53
CA ALA A 331 -5.47 -5.39 33.00
C ALA A 331 -4.89 -3.97 33.00
N SER A 332 -3.56 -3.85 33.12
CA SER A 332 -2.85 -2.57 33.01
C SER A 332 -2.84 -2.08 31.57
N ASP A 333 -2.51 -2.96 30.62
CA ASP A 333 -2.46 -2.63 29.20
C ASP A 333 -3.83 -2.20 28.65
N GLU A 334 -4.91 -2.86 29.07
CA GLU A 334 -6.28 -2.50 28.68
C GLU A 334 -6.69 -1.12 29.24
N ALA A 335 -6.30 -0.83 30.48
CA ALA A 335 -6.60 0.44 31.12
C ALA A 335 -5.80 1.61 30.51
N GLU A 336 -4.55 1.37 30.11
CA GLU A 336 -3.73 2.36 29.41
C GLU A 336 -4.26 2.66 28.01
N LEU A 337 -4.70 1.63 27.27
CA LEU A 337 -5.31 1.80 25.96
C LEU A 337 -6.63 2.59 26.08
N ALA A 338 -7.44 2.29 27.09
CA ALA A 338 -8.65 3.06 27.38
C ALA A 338 -8.33 4.52 27.72
N ALA A 339 -7.26 4.75 28.49
CA ALA A 339 -6.83 6.10 28.84
C ALA A 339 -6.33 6.90 27.64
N LEU A 340 -5.56 6.28 26.74
CA LEU A 340 -5.14 6.90 25.48
C LEU A 340 -6.35 7.34 24.66
N LYS A 341 -7.36 6.47 24.53
CA LYS A 341 -8.61 6.81 23.84
C LYS A 341 -9.33 7.98 24.51
N PHE A 342 -9.44 7.98 25.84
CA PHE A 342 -10.03 9.13 26.55
C PHE A 342 -9.24 10.42 26.33
N TYR A 343 -7.91 10.35 26.22
CA TYR A 343 -7.09 11.52 25.91
C TYR A 343 -7.35 12.04 24.49
N GLU A 344 -7.40 11.16 23.49
CA GLU A 344 -7.71 11.51 22.09
C GLU A 344 -9.12 12.11 21.94
N ASP A 345 -10.11 11.58 22.68
CA ASP A 345 -11.49 12.08 22.72
C ASP A 345 -11.62 13.42 23.49
N GLY A 346 -10.52 13.97 24.02
CA GLY A 346 -10.53 15.19 24.84
C GLY A 346 -11.09 15.02 26.25
N ARG A 347 -11.36 13.78 26.66
CA ARG A 347 -11.88 13.39 27.99
C ARG A 347 -10.74 13.17 28.98
N TYR A 348 -9.95 14.21 29.20
CA TYR A 348 -8.70 14.12 29.97
C TYR A 348 -8.88 13.63 31.41
N ASP A 349 -9.95 14.01 32.11
CA ASP A 349 -10.20 13.54 33.48
C ASP A 349 -10.51 12.04 33.56
N ASP A 350 -11.08 11.46 32.50
CA ASP A 350 -11.34 10.03 32.43
C ASP A 350 -10.05 9.25 32.15
N ALA A 351 -9.18 9.78 31.27
CA ALA A 351 -7.83 9.26 31.05
C ALA A 351 -7.02 9.22 32.35
N LEU A 352 -7.05 10.31 33.11
CA LEU A 352 -6.33 10.41 34.39
C LEU A 352 -6.85 9.45 35.44
N ARG A 353 -8.17 9.25 35.49
CA ARG A 353 -8.77 8.29 36.43
C ARG A 353 -8.36 6.86 36.11
N ALA A 354 -8.32 6.51 34.82
CA ALA A 354 -7.88 5.19 34.37
C ALA A 354 -6.40 4.94 34.71
N LEU A 355 -5.51 5.90 34.41
CA LEU A 355 -4.06 5.73 34.60
C LEU A 355 -3.63 5.75 36.07
N ARG A 356 -4.27 6.56 36.92
CA ARG A 356 -3.95 6.62 38.35
C ARG A 356 -4.41 5.39 39.13
N ALA A 357 -5.31 4.59 38.57
CA ALA A 357 -5.77 3.33 39.19
C ALA A 357 -4.76 2.19 39.01
N LEU A 358 -3.72 2.38 38.19
CA LEU A 358 -2.72 1.37 37.87
C LEU A 358 -1.54 1.41 38.85
N GLU A 359 -1.14 0.21 39.31
CA GLU A 359 0.02 0.04 40.19
C GLU A 359 1.36 0.18 39.45
N ALA A 360 1.39 -0.22 38.18
CA ALA A 360 2.51 -0.04 37.25
C ALA A 360 1.98 0.49 35.92
N ARG A 361 2.77 1.29 35.21
CA ARG A 361 2.40 1.81 33.89
C ARG A 361 3.51 1.55 32.87
N SER A 362 3.12 1.40 31.61
CA SER A 362 4.06 1.42 30.49
C SER A 362 4.56 2.85 30.21
N GLU A 363 5.62 2.94 29.42
CA GLU A 363 6.17 4.21 28.90
C GLU A 363 5.09 5.06 28.20
N GLU A 364 4.17 4.41 27.50
CA GLU A 364 3.07 5.07 26.80
C GLU A 364 1.97 5.54 27.77
N GLY A 365 1.67 4.74 28.80
CA GLY A 365 0.77 5.13 29.88
C GLY A 365 1.27 6.37 30.64
N ASP A 366 2.57 6.45 30.92
CA ASP A 366 3.19 7.62 31.55
C ASP A 366 3.20 8.84 30.63
N ARG A 367 3.42 8.64 29.31
CA ARG A 367 3.28 9.71 28.30
C ARG A 367 1.89 10.32 28.31
N VAL A 368 0.85 9.48 28.25
CA VAL A 368 -0.56 9.91 28.24
C VAL A 368 -0.93 10.58 29.56
N LEU A 369 -0.43 10.07 30.68
CA LEU A 369 -0.63 10.67 32.01
C LEU A 369 -0.09 12.11 32.05
N GLY A 370 1.17 12.32 31.64
CA GLY A 370 1.80 13.64 31.61
C GLY A 370 1.04 14.62 30.71
N LEU A 371 0.66 14.18 29.51
CA LEU A 371 -0.10 15.01 28.57
C LEU A 371 -1.51 15.35 29.09
N ALA A 372 -2.23 14.40 29.69
CA ALA A 372 -3.56 14.65 30.25
C ALA A 372 -3.51 15.59 31.47
N LEU A 373 -2.47 15.49 32.31
CA LEU A 373 -2.23 16.43 33.41
C LEU A 373 -2.00 17.84 32.88
N TYR A 374 -1.17 17.97 31.83
CA TYR A 374 -0.94 19.25 31.15
C TYR A 374 -2.22 19.85 30.58
N ARG A 375 -3.03 19.07 29.86
CA ARG A 375 -4.30 19.53 29.26
C ARG A 375 -5.33 19.98 30.30
N THR A 376 -5.28 19.41 31.51
CA THR A 376 -6.16 19.79 32.63
C THR A 376 -5.58 20.90 33.51
N GLY A 377 -4.41 21.45 33.17
CA GLY A 377 -3.78 22.56 33.87
C GLY A 377 -3.03 22.18 35.15
N ARG A 378 -2.80 20.89 35.40
CA ARG A 378 -2.01 20.38 36.54
C ARG A 378 -0.53 20.37 36.19
N PHE A 379 0.04 21.56 35.95
CA PHE A 379 1.38 21.70 35.38
C PHE A 379 2.49 21.12 36.27
N GLU A 380 2.39 21.27 37.61
CA GLU A 380 3.41 20.75 38.54
C GLU A 380 3.52 19.21 38.49
N GLU A 381 2.39 18.51 38.41
CA GLU A 381 2.39 17.05 38.26
C GLU A 381 2.77 16.65 36.82
N ALA A 382 2.39 17.46 35.83
CA ALA A 382 2.65 17.17 34.44
C ALA A 382 4.15 17.16 34.12
N THR A 383 4.95 18.08 34.68
CA THR A 383 6.40 18.15 34.39
C THR A 383 7.12 16.87 34.78
N GLU A 384 6.79 16.26 35.92
CA GLU A 384 7.41 15.00 36.39
C GLU A 384 7.25 13.86 35.35
N TRP A 385 6.02 13.65 34.87
CA TRP A 385 5.74 12.58 33.91
C TRP A 385 6.18 12.92 32.48
N LEU A 386 6.11 14.19 32.09
CA LEU A 386 6.57 14.64 30.78
C LEU A 386 8.10 14.59 30.65
N GLU A 387 8.86 14.93 31.70
CA GLU A 387 10.31 14.76 31.74
C GLU A 387 10.71 13.29 31.54
N LEU A 388 10.09 12.40 32.31
CA LEU A 388 10.31 10.96 32.19
C LEU A 388 10.00 10.45 30.76
N SER A 389 8.89 10.88 30.18
CA SER A 389 8.49 10.49 28.83
C SER A 389 9.46 11.01 27.76
N VAL A 390 9.97 12.24 27.91
CA VAL A 390 11.00 12.80 27.02
C VAL A 390 12.33 12.03 27.11
N GLU A 391 12.69 11.56 28.30
CA GLU A 391 13.89 10.74 28.49
C GLU A 391 13.80 9.38 27.82
N GLN A 392 12.63 8.72 27.92
CA GLN A 392 12.39 7.39 27.34
C GLN A 392 12.21 7.46 25.81
N LYS A 393 11.25 8.27 25.34
CA LYS A 393 10.87 8.37 23.93
C LYS A 393 10.48 9.81 23.56
N PRO A 394 11.45 10.63 23.13
CA PRO A 394 11.20 12.02 22.81
C PRO A 394 10.24 12.15 21.62
N SER A 395 9.23 13.00 21.77
CA SER A 395 8.34 13.41 20.68
C SER A 395 8.11 14.94 20.71
N PRO A 396 7.86 15.59 19.55
CA PRO A 396 7.61 17.03 19.51
C PRO A 396 6.39 17.46 20.33
N GLU A 397 5.36 16.61 20.43
CA GLU A 397 4.17 16.87 21.26
C GLU A 397 4.53 16.97 22.74
N VAL A 398 5.23 15.96 23.27
CA VAL A 398 5.59 15.87 24.69
C VAL A 398 6.62 16.95 25.05
N ALA A 399 7.62 17.16 24.20
CA ALA A 399 8.62 18.23 24.40
C ALA A 399 7.96 19.62 24.38
N GLY A 400 7.02 19.87 23.46
CA GLY A 400 6.27 21.12 23.41
C GLY A 400 5.36 21.34 24.63
N ALA A 401 4.70 20.29 25.11
CA ALA A 401 3.89 20.34 26.33
C ALA A 401 4.74 20.62 27.58
N LEU A 402 5.91 19.97 27.70
CA LEU A 402 6.85 20.20 28.79
C LEU A 402 7.38 21.63 28.79
N LEU A 403 7.77 22.14 27.61
CA LEU A 403 8.27 23.51 27.47
C LEU A 403 7.21 24.55 27.88
N ASP A 404 5.95 24.34 27.50
CA ASP A 404 4.85 25.22 27.93
C ASP A 404 4.57 25.09 29.44
N ALA A 405 4.64 23.87 29.99
CA ALA A 405 4.46 23.65 31.42
C ALA A 405 5.52 24.39 32.25
N TYR A 406 6.81 24.27 31.90
CA TYR A 406 7.89 25.04 32.53
C TYR A 406 7.67 26.54 32.46
N ARG A 407 7.25 27.04 31.30
CA ARG A 407 6.95 28.46 31.11
C ARG A 407 5.83 28.95 32.04
N ARG A 408 4.76 28.17 32.20
CA ARG A 408 3.62 28.50 33.07
C ARG A 408 3.96 28.43 34.55
N LEU A 409 4.87 27.54 34.93
CA LEU A 409 5.38 27.43 36.30
C LEU A 409 6.51 28.44 36.61
N GLY A 410 7.00 29.17 35.61
CA GLY A 410 8.11 30.11 35.76
C GLY A 410 9.48 29.44 35.91
N GLN A 411 9.60 28.16 35.57
CA GLN A 411 10.82 27.37 35.67
C GLN A 411 11.74 27.62 34.45
N ARG A 412 12.24 28.86 34.33
CA ARG A 412 13.07 29.27 33.18
C ARG A 412 14.39 28.50 33.07
N ASP A 413 14.98 28.16 34.21
CA ASP A 413 16.25 27.44 34.28
C ASP A 413 16.18 26.05 33.65
N ALA A 414 15.00 25.41 33.66
CA ALA A 414 14.78 24.08 33.09
C ALA A 414 14.50 24.10 31.57
N MET A 415 14.12 25.26 31.01
CA MET A 415 13.79 25.39 29.59
C MET A 415 15.03 25.36 28.69
N GLY A 416 16.12 26.00 29.10
CA GLY A 416 17.36 26.08 28.30
C GLY A 416 17.93 24.71 27.93
N PRO A 417 18.21 23.82 28.91
CA PRO A 417 18.72 22.47 28.63
C PRO A 417 17.80 21.64 27.73
N LEU A 418 16.48 21.82 27.86
CA LEU A 418 15.50 21.12 27.03
C LEU A 418 15.54 21.59 25.57
N CYS A 419 15.76 22.89 25.34
CA CYS A 419 15.93 23.47 24.01
C CYS A 419 17.23 23.04 23.35
N GLU A 420 18.36 23.14 24.07
CA GLU A 420 19.67 22.72 23.60
C GLU A 420 19.68 21.24 23.19
N ARG A 421 18.95 20.39 23.93
CA ARG A 421 18.84 18.95 23.64
C ARG A 421 18.27 18.65 22.24
N PHE A 422 17.36 19.47 21.74
CA PHE A 422 16.67 19.24 20.46
C PHE A 422 17.14 20.17 19.34
N GLU A 423 18.16 20.98 19.58
CA GLU A 423 18.72 21.88 18.57
C GLU A 423 19.20 21.09 17.33
N GLY A 424 18.77 21.53 16.14
CA GLY A 424 19.11 20.88 14.88
C GLY A 424 18.30 19.63 14.54
N TRP A 425 17.31 19.24 15.36
CA TRP A 425 16.39 18.14 15.02
C TRP A 425 15.24 18.68 14.15
N PRO A 426 15.08 18.21 12.89
CA PRO A 426 14.11 18.77 11.94
C PRO A 426 12.66 18.75 12.44
N ASP A 427 12.26 17.68 13.14
CA ASP A 427 10.89 17.51 13.64
C ASP A 427 10.55 18.41 14.86
N TYR A 428 11.55 19.13 15.40
CA TYR A 428 11.45 19.94 16.61
C TYR A 428 11.56 21.44 16.35
N GLU A 429 11.71 21.88 15.10
CA GLU A 429 11.79 23.31 14.75
C GLU A 429 10.65 24.13 15.38
N ALA A 430 9.40 23.65 15.25
CA ALA A 430 8.22 24.29 15.83
C ALA A 430 8.20 24.30 17.38
N VAL A 431 8.91 23.36 18.02
CA VAL A 431 9.07 23.34 19.49
C VAL A 431 10.14 24.37 19.90
N LEU A 432 11.24 24.43 19.15
CA LEU A 432 12.37 25.33 19.40
C LEU A 432 12.00 26.81 19.23
N GLU A 433 11.02 27.14 18.38
CA GLU A 433 10.46 28.51 18.31
C GLU A 433 9.90 29.03 19.64
N ARG A 434 9.55 28.12 20.56
CA ARG A 434 8.98 28.45 21.88
C ARG A 434 10.04 28.59 22.96
N CYS A 435 11.30 28.34 22.62
CA CYS A 435 12.44 28.48 23.52
C CYS A 435 12.67 29.95 23.90
N PRO A 436 13.15 30.21 25.13
CA PRO A 436 13.54 31.55 25.52
C PRO A 436 14.68 31.99 24.58
N GLY A 437 14.43 33.02 23.76
CA GLY A 437 15.48 33.59 22.92
C GLY A 437 16.62 34.14 23.77
N GLU A 438 17.84 34.08 23.22
CA GLU A 438 19.01 34.74 23.82
C GLU A 438 18.70 36.22 24.06
N GLY A 439 18.34 36.59 25.29
CA GLY A 439 17.96 37.98 25.60
C GLY A 439 17.05 38.20 26.81
N MET A 440 16.55 37.18 27.49
CA MET A 440 15.88 37.38 28.80
C MET A 440 16.82 37.02 29.94
N SER A 441 17.88 37.81 30.09
CA SER A 441 18.60 37.92 31.37
C SER A 441 17.67 38.47 32.44
N ASP A 442 17.77 37.90 33.64
CA ASP A 442 17.06 38.28 34.87
C ASP A 442 16.79 39.79 35.02
N GLU A 443 15.52 40.14 35.20
CA GLU A 443 15.07 41.34 35.93
C GLU A 443 13.97 40.95 36.94
#